data_AF-A0A7X8DC11-F1
#
_entry.id   AF-A0A7X8DC11-F1
#
_cell.length_a   1.000
_cell.length_b   1.000
_cell.length_c   1.000
_cell.angle_alpha   90.00
_cell.angle_beta   90.00
_cell.angle_gamma   90.00
#
_symmetry.space_group_name_H-M   'P 1'
#
loop_
_entity.id
_entity.type
_entity.pdbx_description
1 polymer ?
#
loop_
_entity_poly.entity_id
_entity_poly.type
_entity_poly.pdbx_seq_one_letter_code
_entity_poly.pdbx_strand_id
1 'polypeptide(L)'
;MQNKEKIRNDLIKERFDIGPEQRLKQSAKIIENLIDSDFYKKSELIFTFYGMKEEINTEILIKQALLDKKQVALPLVTGKGIMAAYLINDLSELKEDKYGIMSPDPEKATLADPQDIDLVLVPLLGYNFHGYRIGYGEGYYDRYLSKLSSKCIKMGLAFRGFLAEDLPVDYFDYPLDKILTPDGFVKLMDRVETHCHCTEFSPDCKRSFSDLIEEAEQKNFKIITLTDHYDKDIIAGKSYPGTKVGALPREGEWIFDLGEYVDFCFKERAKLAAKNSDTELLIGLEVGYQDYLANGYIEVLPQYPFDLIIGSIHTMYRDDFAVYGDSLYKQGKQKAYDEYLKALIEMTESGLDFDMLGHFDYVIRYSGFEDPKMYYRDHKELFDYLFKLLIEKGICLEVNTRTRYRQIISDGVDWGMTDPEIFQRYYDLGGRMISFATDAHSTGELHCLISETVRALKKIGFKKGTYFKQRKPVFYDLL
;
A
#
# COMPACT_ATOMS: atom_id res chain seq x y z
N MET A 1 -10.81 10.36 -12.41
CA MET A 1 -11.82 11.34 -11.92
C MET A 1 -13.27 10.93 -12.24
N GLN A 2 -13.64 10.60 -13.48
CA GLN A 2 -15.04 10.28 -13.85
C GLN A 2 -15.69 9.12 -13.05
N ASN A 3 -14.91 8.12 -12.61
CA ASN A 3 -15.47 6.99 -11.85
C ASN A 3 -15.81 7.36 -10.39
N LYS A 4 -14.98 8.17 -9.70
CA LYS A 4 -15.25 8.61 -8.31
C LYS A 4 -16.51 9.48 -8.22
N GLU A 5 -16.73 10.38 -9.18
CA GLU A 5 -17.94 11.23 -9.20
C GLU A 5 -19.22 10.42 -9.37
N LYS A 6 -19.21 9.43 -10.26
CA LYS A 6 -20.35 8.53 -10.44
C LYS A 6 -20.67 7.77 -9.14
N ILE A 7 -19.67 7.11 -8.56
CA ILE A 7 -19.81 6.37 -7.29
C ILE A 7 -20.36 7.30 -6.19
N ARG A 8 -19.83 8.53 -6.10
CA ARG A 8 -20.32 9.52 -5.13
C ARG A 8 -21.80 9.82 -5.30
N ASN A 9 -22.23 10.10 -6.52
CA ASN A 9 -23.62 10.45 -6.80
C ASN A 9 -24.58 9.28 -6.54
N ASP A 10 -24.16 8.06 -6.84
CA ASP A 10 -24.96 6.85 -6.58
C ASP A 10 -25.12 6.62 -5.06
N LEU A 11 -24.01 6.70 -4.30
CA LEU A 11 -24.05 6.58 -2.83
C LEU A 11 -24.85 7.71 -2.15
N ILE A 12 -24.82 8.93 -2.68
CA ILE A 12 -25.65 10.03 -2.16
C ILE A 12 -27.14 9.71 -2.33
N LYS A 13 -27.55 9.15 -3.48
CA LYS A 13 -28.94 8.74 -3.71
C LYS A 13 -29.35 7.61 -2.75
N GLU A 14 -28.52 6.58 -2.63
CA GLU A 14 -28.77 5.46 -1.70
C GLU A 14 -28.89 5.94 -0.25
N ARG A 15 -28.07 6.91 0.15
CA ARG A 15 -28.14 7.55 1.47
C ARG A 15 -29.44 8.35 1.66
N PHE A 16 -29.87 9.05 0.62
CA PHE A 16 -31.12 9.79 0.63
C PHE A 16 -32.32 8.84 0.84
N ASP A 17 -32.27 7.65 0.28
CA ASP A 17 -33.32 6.63 0.40
C ASP A 17 -33.40 6.00 1.80
N ILE A 18 -32.38 6.16 2.65
CA ILE A 18 -32.51 5.84 4.08
C ILE A 18 -33.45 6.85 4.72
N GLY A 19 -34.68 6.43 5.04
CA GLY A 19 -35.65 7.28 5.72
C GLY A 19 -35.13 7.82 7.08
N PRO A 20 -35.62 8.98 7.55
CA PRO A 20 -35.12 9.62 8.79
C PRO A 20 -35.12 8.72 10.03
N GLU A 21 -36.19 7.93 10.23
CA GLU A 21 -36.29 6.99 11.35
C GLU A 21 -35.19 5.92 11.29
N GLN A 22 -34.94 5.39 10.09
CA GLN A 22 -33.92 4.37 9.88
C GLN A 22 -32.50 4.94 10.04
N ARG A 23 -32.26 6.20 9.68
CA ARG A 23 -30.99 6.89 9.96
C ARG A 23 -30.74 7.02 11.45
N LEU A 24 -31.74 7.45 12.21
CA LEU A 24 -31.63 7.58 13.67
C LEU A 24 -31.38 6.22 14.32
N LYS A 25 -32.11 5.19 13.91
CA LYS A 25 -31.93 3.81 14.42
C LYS A 25 -30.52 3.27 14.14
N GLN A 26 -30.03 3.43 12.91
CA GLN A 26 -28.68 3.00 12.56
C GLN A 26 -27.61 3.81 13.28
N SER A 27 -27.78 5.14 13.39
CA SER A 27 -26.86 6.02 14.12
C SER A 27 -26.77 5.60 15.58
N ALA A 28 -27.90 5.41 16.26
CA ALA A 28 -27.93 4.95 17.65
C ALA A 28 -27.19 3.62 17.83
N LYS A 29 -27.37 2.67 16.90
CA LYS A 29 -26.67 1.38 16.99
C LYS A 29 -25.16 1.49 16.78
N ILE A 30 -24.73 2.35 15.85
CA ILE A 30 -23.30 2.65 15.63
C ILE A 30 -22.70 3.27 16.89
N ILE A 31 -23.37 4.24 17.51
CA ILE A 31 -22.87 4.92 18.71
C ILE A 31 -22.85 3.98 19.92
N GLU A 32 -23.85 3.12 20.10
CA GLU A 32 -23.85 2.07 21.12
C GLU A 32 -22.63 1.16 20.97
N ASN A 33 -22.43 0.59 19.78
CA ASN A 33 -21.29 -0.28 19.48
C ASN A 33 -19.94 0.44 19.69
N LEU A 34 -19.88 1.75 19.41
CA LEU A 34 -18.67 2.55 19.61
C LEU A 34 -18.37 2.74 21.09
N ILE A 35 -19.35 3.18 21.89
CA ILE A 35 -19.19 3.42 23.33
C ILE A 35 -18.76 2.14 24.06
N ASP A 36 -19.30 0.99 23.63
CA ASP A 36 -18.93 -0.31 24.20
C ASP A 36 -17.53 -0.79 23.81
N SER A 37 -16.91 -0.19 22.79
CA SER A 37 -15.59 -0.59 22.31
C SER A 37 -14.44 -0.09 23.17
N ASP A 38 -13.34 -0.84 23.15
CA ASP A 38 -12.07 -0.43 23.77
C ASP A 38 -11.50 0.86 23.17
N PHE A 39 -11.77 1.13 21.89
CA PHE A 39 -11.33 2.35 21.22
C PHE A 39 -11.90 3.59 21.91
N TYR A 40 -13.21 3.61 22.16
CA TYR A 40 -13.84 4.72 22.88
C TYR A 40 -13.39 4.80 24.33
N LYS A 41 -13.37 3.67 25.03
CA LYS A 41 -13.07 3.61 26.47
C LYS A 41 -11.67 4.14 26.78
N LYS A 42 -10.68 3.81 25.95
CA LYS A 42 -9.27 4.20 26.13
C LYS A 42 -8.93 5.60 25.62
N SER A 43 -9.75 6.21 24.77
CA SER A 43 -9.51 7.57 24.25
C SER A 43 -9.87 8.64 25.27
N GLU A 44 -9.00 9.64 25.44
CA GLU A 44 -9.24 10.84 26.24
C GLU A 44 -9.72 12.00 25.36
N LEU A 45 -9.10 12.19 24.18
CA LEU A 45 -9.49 13.19 23.20
C LEU A 45 -10.10 12.54 21.95
N ILE A 46 -11.39 12.81 21.72
CA ILE A 46 -12.15 12.32 20.57
C ILE A 46 -12.44 13.46 19.61
N PHE A 47 -11.95 13.34 18.38
CA PHE A 47 -12.31 14.23 17.27
C PHE A 47 -13.45 13.61 16.47
N THR A 48 -14.64 14.23 16.50
CA THR A 48 -15.81 13.76 15.76
C THR A 48 -16.38 14.89 14.90
N PHE A 49 -17.32 14.57 14.03
CA PHE A 49 -18.13 15.56 13.31
C PHE A 49 -19.47 15.75 14.01
N TYR A 50 -20.17 16.86 13.74
CA TYR A 50 -21.59 17.02 14.04
C TYR A 50 -22.38 16.70 12.76
N GLY A 51 -23.06 15.55 12.73
CA GLY A 51 -23.67 15.02 11.51
C GLY A 51 -24.73 15.94 10.90
N MET A 52 -24.65 16.15 9.58
CA MET A 52 -25.73 16.77 8.81
C MET A 52 -26.96 15.86 8.72
N LYS A 53 -28.07 16.38 8.19
CA LYS A 53 -29.36 15.68 8.10
C LYS A 53 -29.31 14.29 7.43
N GLU A 54 -28.46 14.11 6.44
CA GLU A 54 -28.27 12.82 5.77
C GLU A 54 -27.12 11.97 6.34
N GLU A 55 -26.32 12.51 7.26
CA GLU A 55 -25.19 11.80 7.86
C GLU A 55 -25.60 11.04 9.13
N ILE A 56 -24.63 10.31 9.68
CA ILE A 56 -24.79 9.64 10.97
C ILE A 56 -24.89 10.69 12.06
N ASN A 57 -25.92 10.59 12.89
CA ASN A 57 -26.12 11.51 14.00
C ASN A 57 -25.17 11.16 15.16
N THR A 58 -24.17 12.01 15.35
CA THR A 58 -23.13 11.93 16.38
C THR A 58 -23.44 12.76 17.63
N GLU A 59 -24.57 13.47 17.69
CA GLU A 59 -24.93 14.31 18.85
C GLU A 59 -25.01 13.48 20.15
N ILE A 60 -25.57 12.28 20.05
CA ILE A 60 -25.66 11.33 21.18
C ILE A 60 -24.26 10.98 21.70
N LEU A 61 -23.31 10.75 20.80
CA LEU A 61 -21.92 10.47 21.16
C LEU A 61 -21.26 11.65 21.83
N ILE A 62 -21.42 12.87 21.28
CA ILE A 62 -20.82 14.08 21.83
C ILE A 62 -21.30 14.29 23.27
N LYS A 63 -22.61 14.19 23.51
CA LYS A 63 -23.20 14.28 24.85
C LYS A 63 -22.62 13.23 25.79
N GLN A 64 -22.55 11.98 25.35
CA GLN A 64 -22.01 10.90 26.19
C GLN A 64 -20.52 11.11 26.50
N ALA A 65 -19.70 11.48 25.52
CA ALA A 65 -18.27 11.72 25.73
C ALA A 65 -18.01 12.87 26.72
N LEU A 66 -18.77 13.97 26.64
CA LEU A 66 -18.68 15.06 27.60
C LEU A 66 -19.12 14.62 29.01
N LEU A 67 -20.19 13.82 29.12
CA LEU A 67 -20.64 13.24 30.40
C LEU A 67 -19.58 12.30 31.01
N ASP A 68 -18.91 11.53 30.17
CA ASP A 68 -17.81 10.64 30.55
C ASP A 68 -16.49 11.40 30.81
N LYS A 69 -16.53 12.74 30.80
CA LYS A 69 -15.40 13.66 31.04
C LYS A 69 -14.25 13.51 30.05
N LYS A 70 -14.55 13.04 28.83
CA LYS A 70 -13.61 13.03 27.71
C LYS A 70 -13.58 14.40 27.04
N GLN A 71 -12.46 14.74 26.42
CA GLN A 71 -12.38 15.93 25.59
C GLN A 71 -12.97 15.63 24.20
N VAL A 72 -13.78 16.55 23.69
CA VAL A 72 -14.40 16.42 22.36
C VAL A 72 -13.97 17.58 21.50
N ALA A 73 -13.46 17.26 20.31
CA ALA A 73 -13.18 18.25 19.27
C ALA A 73 -14.13 18.08 18.08
N LEU A 74 -14.48 19.19 17.45
CA LEU A 74 -15.28 19.23 16.21
C LEU A 74 -14.53 19.96 15.08
N PRO A 75 -14.80 19.62 13.81
CA PRO A 75 -14.10 20.19 12.68
C PRO A 75 -14.56 21.63 12.46
N LEU A 76 -13.60 22.50 12.15
CA LEU A 76 -13.86 23.81 11.58
C LEU A 76 -13.05 23.97 10.30
N VAL A 77 -13.73 24.35 9.21
CA VAL A 77 -13.09 24.69 7.94
C VAL A 77 -12.62 26.14 8.01
N THR A 78 -11.31 26.35 8.15
CA THR A 78 -10.71 27.69 8.28
C THR A 78 -10.23 28.26 6.95
N GLY A 79 -10.29 27.49 5.87
CA GLY A 79 -9.93 27.91 4.52
C GLY A 79 -10.17 26.81 3.49
N LYS A 80 -9.88 27.10 2.21
CA LYS A 80 -10.01 26.09 1.15
C LYS A 80 -9.05 24.94 1.42
N GLY A 81 -9.61 23.77 1.71
CA GLY A 81 -8.88 22.56 2.04
C GLY A 81 -8.18 22.52 3.40
N ILE A 82 -8.37 23.54 4.26
CA ILE A 82 -7.79 23.58 5.61
C ILE A 82 -8.90 23.27 6.62
N MET A 83 -8.66 22.25 7.43
CA MET A 83 -9.51 21.84 8.55
C MET A 83 -8.68 21.87 9.84
N ALA A 84 -9.29 22.33 10.91
CA ALA A 84 -8.75 22.35 12.25
C ALA A 84 -9.76 21.71 13.23
N ALA A 85 -9.27 21.16 14.33
CA ALA A 85 -10.11 20.57 15.37
C ALA A 85 -10.16 21.53 16.56
N TYR A 86 -11.38 21.88 16.99
CA TYR A 86 -11.60 22.79 18.11
C TYR A 86 -12.35 22.08 19.22
N LEU A 87 -11.85 22.21 20.44
CA LEU A 87 -12.43 21.65 21.64
C LEU A 87 -13.75 22.34 21.97
N ILE A 88 -14.71 21.55 22.44
CA ILE A 88 -15.98 22.01 22.98
C ILE A 88 -16.20 21.47 24.39
N ASN A 89 -16.86 22.26 25.23
CA ASN A 89 -17.30 21.82 26.55
C ASN A 89 -18.81 21.53 26.60
N ASP A 90 -19.57 22.15 25.70
CA ASP A 90 -21.02 22.02 25.62
C ASP A 90 -21.51 22.26 24.18
N LEU A 91 -22.62 21.62 23.80
CA LEU A 91 -23.21 21.78 22.46
C LEU A 91 -23.75 23.19 22.20
N SER A 92 -24.05 23.98 23.24
CA SER A 92 -24.47 25.37 23.11
C SER A 92 -23.35 26.31 22.62
N GLU A 93 -22.10 25.84 22.62
CA GLU A 93 -20.96 26.57 22.05
C GLU A 93 -20.93 26.54 20.51
N LEU A 94 -21.79 25.72 19.89
CA LEU A 94 -21.87 25.56 18.44
C LEU A 94 -22.74 26.64 17.80
N LYS A 95 -22.30 27.11 16.64
CA LYS A 95 -23.05 28.02 15.76
C LYS A 95 -23.27 27.36 14.42
N GLU A 96 -24.45 27.57 13.86
CA GLU A 96 -24.77 27.15 12.50
C GLU A 96 -24.00 28.05 11.52
N ASP A 97 -23.23 27.44 10.63
CA ASP A 97 -22.56 28.16 9.54
C ASP A 97 -23.51 28.40 8.35
N LYS A 98 -23.01 29.09 7.32
CA LYS A 98 -23.77 29.40 6.09
C LYS A 98 -24.21 28.17 5.29
N TYR A 99 -23.72 26.97 5.62
CA TYR A 99 -24.07 25.70 4.99
C TYR A 99 -24.94 24.82 5.88
N GLY A 100 -25.39 25.33 7.04
CA GLY A 100 -26.21 24.59 7.99
C GLY A 100 -25.41 23.64 8.88
N ILE A 101 -24.09 23.79 8.94
CA ILE A 101 -23.20 22.92 9.71
C ILE A 101 -22.95 23.57 11.08
N MET A 102 -23.28 22.84 12.14
CA MET A 102 -22.98 23.28 13.50
C MET A 102 -21.47 23.16 13.77
N SER A 103 -20.81 24.30 13.96
CA SER A 103 -19.36 24.39 14.13
C SER A 103 -19.00 25.21 15.37
N PRO A 104 -17.85 24.92 16.01
CA PRO A 104 -17.36 25.70 17.15
C PRO A 104 -16.94 27.11 16.72
N ASP A 105 -17.07 28.07 17.64
CA ASP A 105 -16.62 29.45 17.45
C ASP A 105 -15.08 29.54 17.63
N PRO A 106 -14.29 29.78 16.57
CA PRO A 106 -12.82 29.76 16.66
C PRO A 106 -12.24 30.85 17.56
N GLU A 107 -12.97 31.92 17.86
CA GLU A 107 -12.51 32.99 18.75
C GLU A 107 -12.66 32.60 20.23
N LYS A 108 -13.46 31.58 20.54
CA LYS A 108 -13.77 31.13 21.90
C LYS A 108 -13.26 29.74 22.20
N ALA A 109 -13.28 28.86 21.20
CA ALA A 109 -12.88 27.48 21.32
C ALA A 109 -11.36 27.33 21.28
N THR A 110 -10.84 26.35 22.00
CA THR A 110 -9.40 26.04 22.02
C THR A 110 -9.06 25.11 20.87
N LEU A 111 -7.99 25.41 20.12
CA LEU A 111 -7.48 24.54 19.07
C LEU A 111 -6.85 23.29 19.69
N ALA A 112 -7.27 22.10 19.24
CA ALA A 112 -6.66 20.84 19.62
C ALA A 112 -5.44 20.56 18.73
N ASP A 113 -4.35 20.08 19.33
CA ASP A 113 -3.21 19.56 18.59
C ASP A 113 -3.59 18.22 17.93
N PRO A 114 -3.45 18.06 16.60
CA PRO A 114 -3.66 16.77 15.93
C PRO A 114 -2.86 15.60 16.53
N GLN A 115 -1.73 15.87 17.19
CA GLN A 115 -0.88 14.84 17.81
C GLN A 115 -1.47 14.28 19.11
N ASP A 116 -2.36 15.01 19.78
CA ASP A 116 -3.00 14.62 21.05
C ASP A 116 -4.32 13.85 20.84
N ILE A 117 -4.82 13.76 19.61
CA ILE A 117 -6.10 13.09 19.32
C ILE A 117 -5.92 11.58 19.37
N ASP A 118 -6.68 10.90 20.24
CA ASP A 118 -6.63 9.44 20.37
C ASP A 118 -7.54 8.71 19.37
N LEU A 119 -8.70 9.29 19.07
CA LEU A 119 -9.71 8.71 18.19
C LEU A 119 -10.32 9.79 17.29
N VAL A 120 -10.23 9.61 15.98
CA VAL A 120 -10.94 10.41 15.00
C VAL A 120 -12.08 9.62 14.37
N LEU A 121 -13.27 10.21 14.36
CA LEU A 121 -14.45 9.69 13.67
C LEU A 121 -14.66 10.45 12.38
N VAL A 122 -14.70 9.72 11.28
CA VAL A 122 -14.71 10.27 9.94
C VAL A 122 -16.06 9.99 9.28
N PRO A 123 -16.81 11.02 8.85
CA PRO A 123 -17.97 10.82 8.02
C PRO A 123 -17.50 10.38 6.63
N LEU A 124 -18.24 9.44 6.04
CA LEU A 124 -17.99 8.94 4.70
C LEU A 124 -19.31 8.74 3.99
N LEU A 125 -19.30 8.70 2.66
CA LEU A 125 -20.39 8.23 1.82
C LEU A 125 -20.30 6.71 1.61
N GLY A 126 -19.11 6.19 1.33
CA GLY A 126 -18.86 4.76 1.22
C GLY A 126 -17.40 4.42 1.49
N TYR A 127 -17.08 3.14 1.57
CA TYR A 127 -15.74 2.64 1.89
C TYR A 127 -15.42 1.34 1.14
N ASN A 128 -14.15 0.96 1.05
CA ASN A 128 -13.73 -0.36 0.55
C ASN A 128 -13.04 -1.20 1.64
N PHE A 129 -12.78 -2.48 1.37
CA PHE A 129 -12.12 -3.38 2.33
C PHE A 129 -10.67 -3.00 2.67
N HIS A 130 -10.05 -2.09 1.91
CA HIS A 130 -8.73 -1.55 2.26
C HIS A 130 -8.84 -0.39 3.27
N GLY A 131 -10.04 0.06 3.65
CA GLY A 131 -10.24 1.20 4.54
C GLY A 131 -10.20 2.56 3.85
N TYR A 132 -10.11 2.61 2.52
CA TYR A 132 -10.32 3.87 1.80
C TYR A 132 -11.79 4.22 1.78
N ARG A 133 -12.06 5.53 1.74
CA ARG A 133 -13.41 6.08 1.80
C ARG A 133 -13.64 7.05 0.65
N ILE A 134 -14.90 7.24 0.32
CA ILE A 134 -15.34 8.34 -0.52
C ILE A 134 -16.19 9.30 0.31
N GLY A 135 -15.84 10.58 0.27
CA GLY A 135 -16.64 11.67 0.85
C GLY A 135 -17.16 12.62 -0.23
N TYR A 136 -17.53 13.84 0.17
CA TYR A 136 -18.14 14.84 -0.71
C TYR A 136 -17.19 15.49 -1.73
N GLY A 137 -15.88 15.22 -1.66
CA GLY A 137 -14.93 15.52 -2.75
C GLY A 137 -13.89 16.61 -2.47
N GLU A 138 -13.96 17.29 -1.33
CA GLU A 138 -13.05 18.41 -1.03
C GLU A 138 -11.71 18.00 -0.40
N GLY A 139 -11.53 16.74 0.01
CA GLY A 139 -10.25 16.21 0.54
C GLY A 139 -9.81 16.77 1.90
N TYR A 140 -10.72 17.37 2.68
CA TYR A 140 -10.42 17.92 4.00
C TYR A 140 -9.87 16.87 4.98
N TYR A 141 -10.54 15.72 5.05
CA TYR A 141 -10.13 14.65 5.94
C TYR A 141 -8.79 14.05 5.53
N ASP A 142 -8.51 13.81 4.24
CA ASP A 142 -7.24 13.21 3.83
C ASP A 142 -6.03 14.07 4.25
N ARG A 143 -6.13 15.39 4.08
CA ARG A 143 -5.10 16.35 4.55
C ARG A 143 -5.01 16.50 6.07
N TYR A 144 -6.07 16.16 6.79
CA TYR A 144 -6.08 16.24 8.25
C TYR A 144 -5.58 14.95 8.88
N LEU A 145 -5.99 13.80 8.34
CA LEU A 145 -5.56 12.47 8.78
C LEU A 145 -4.04 12.31 8.69
N SER A 146 -3.40 12.92 7.68
CA SER A 146 -1.93 12.91 7.53
C SER A 146 -1.18 13.66 8.64
N LYS A 147 -1.89 14.47 9.45
CA LYS A 147 -1.29 15.25 10.55
C LYS A 147 -1.50 14.59 11.91
N LEU A 148 -2.27 13.51 11.96
CA LEU A 148 -2.54 12.79 13.20
C LEU A 148 -1.35 11.93 13.61
N SER A 149 -1.22 11.68 14.91
CA SER A 149 -0.28 10.69 15.41
C SER A 149 -0.57 9.30 14.81
N SER A 150 0.47 8.49 14.59
CA SER A 150 0.29 7.09 14.19
C SER A 150 -0.47 6.25 15.23
N LYS A 151 -0.51 6.71 16.49
CA LYS A 151 -1.30 6.10 17.57
C LYS A 151 -2.79 6.43 17.51
N CYS A 152 -3.16 7.51 16.80
CA CYS A 152 -4.55 7.92 16.66
C CYS A 152 -5.32 6.90 15.82
N ILE A 153 -6.42 6.38 16.37
CA ILE A 153 -7.31 5.47 15.65
C ILE A 153 -8.21 6.27 14.71
N LYS A 154 -8.13 5.95 13.42
CA LYS A 154 -8.90 6.58 12.35
C LYS A 154 -10.09 5.71 12.01
N MET A 155 -11.28 6.11 12.44
CA MET A 155 -12.48 5.30 12.32
C MET A 155 -13.53 5.94 11.42
N GLY A 156 -13.92 5.25 10.36
CA GLY A 156 -15.05 5.65 9.52
C GLY A 156 -16.36 5.14 10.09
N LEU A 157 -17.39 5.99 10.08
CA LEU A 157 -18.75 5.58 10.43
C LEU A 157 -19.58 5.41 9.16
N ALA A 158 -20.16 4.23 8.98
CA ALA A 158 -20.90 3.88 7.76
C ALA A 158 -22.29 3.33 8.09
N PHE A 159 -23.30 3.74 7.32
CA PHE A 159 -24.59 3.03 7.31
C PHE A 159 -24.43 1.63 6.70
N ARG A 160 -25.40 0.75 6.95
CA ARG A 160 -25.44 -0.58 6.33
C ARG A 160 -25.54 -0.46 4.80
N GLY A 161 -24.73 -1.25 4.09
CA GLY A 161 -24.77 -1.35 2.63
C GLY A 161 -23.87 -0.38 1.86
N PHE A 162 -23.10 0.49 2.53
CA PHE A 162 -22.25 1.49 1.86
C PHE A 162 -20.83 0.99 1.54
N LEU A 163 -20.69 -0.31 1.28
CA LEU A 163 -19.47 -0.90 0.77
C LEU A 163 -19.37 -0.59 -0.73
N ALA A 164 -18.39 0.23 -1.09
CA ALA A 164 -18.03 0.57 -2.46
C ALA A 164 -16.77 -0.21 -2.84
N GLU A 165 -16.91 -1.51 -3.14
CA GLU A 165 -15.78 -2.36 -3.57
C GLU A 165 -15.02 -1.74 -4.76
N ASP A 166 -15.76 -1.05 -5.63
CA ASP A 166 -15.24 -0.46 -6.86
C ASP A 166 -14.50 0.88 -6.69
N LEU A 167 -14.34 1.38 -5.46
CA LEU A 167 -13.73 2.67 -5.17
C LEU A 167 -12.28 2.77 -5.71
N PRO A 168 -11.99 3.69 -6.65
CA PRO A 168 -10.62 4.01 -7.04
C PRO A 168 -9.87 4.70 -5.90
N VAL A 169 -8.56 4.49 -5.82
CA VAL A 169 -7.69 5.05 -4.78
C VAL A 169 -6.63 5.92 -5.45
N ASP A 170 -6.43 7.11 -4.90
CA ASP A 170 -5.43 8.07 -5.32
C ASP A 170 -4.27 8.13 -4.30
N TYR A 171 -3.10 8.62 -4.71
CA TYR A 171 -1.91 8.67 -3.86
C TYR A 171 -2.06 9.63 -2.67
N PHE A 172 -2.99 10.58 -2.76
CA PHE A 172 -3.36 11.47 -1.66
C PHE A 172 -4.42 10.88 -0.71
N ASP A 173 -5.06 9.77 -1.06
CA ASP A 173 -6.10 9.20 -0.21
C ASP A 173 -5.46 8.56 1.03
N TYR A 174 -5.96 8.92 2.22
CA TYR A 174 -5.52 8.31 3.47
C TYR A 174 -6.50 7.23 3.93
N PRO A 175 -6.01 6.03 4.30
CA PRO A 175 -6.88 4.97 4.75
C PRO A 175 -7.34 5.16 6.18
N LEU A 176 -8.44 4.51 6.50
CA LEU A 176 -8.96 4.38 7.85
C LEU A 176 -8.49 3.06 8.47
N ASP A 177 -8.30 3.08 9.80
CA ASP A 177 -7.88 1.92 10.58
C ASP A 177 -9.05 0.99 10.88
N LYS A 178 -10.26 1.56 10.99
CA LYS A 178 -11.50 0.86 11.31
C LYS A 178 -12.68 1.43 10.53
N ILE A 179 -13.63 0.56 10.20
CA ILE A 179 -14.97 0.96 9.74
C ILE A 179 -15.98 0.36 10.72
N LEU A 180 -16.87 1.21 11.24
CA LEU A 180 -17.95 0.81 12.13
C LEU A 180 -19.29 0.99 11.44
N THR A 181 -20.09 -0.07 11.46
CA THR A 181 -21.45 -0.13 10.92
C THR A 181 -22.45 -0.48 12.02
N PRO A 182 -23.78 -0.44 11.77
CA PRO A 182 -24.76 -0.94 12.73
C PRO A 182 -24.56 -2.42 13.08
N ASP A 183 -23.93 -3.18 12.19
CA ASP A 183 -23.64 -4.61 12.36
C ASP A 183 -22.33 -4.86 13.15
N GLY A 184 -21.60 -3.79 13.49
CA GLY A 184 -20.32 -3.85 14.21
C GLY A 184 -19.13 -3.46 13.34
N PHE A 185 -17.93 -3.78 13.81
CA PHE A 185 -16.68 -3.50 13.13
C PHE A 185 -16.52 -4.37 11.88
N VAL A 186 -16.19 -3.74 10.76
CA VAL A 186 -15.91 -4.43 9.51
C VAL A 186 -14.47 -4.96 9.53
N LYS A 187 -14.28 -6.22 9.11
CA LYS A 187 -12.94 -6.76 8.86
C LYS A 187 -12.36 -6.05 7.63
N LEU A 188 -11.29 -5.29 7.83
CA LEU A 188 -10.50 -4.72 6.74
C LEU A 188 -9.40 -5.69 6.33
N MET A 189 -8.95 -5.57 5.09
CA MET A 189 -7.86 -6.35 4.53
C MET A 189 -6.54 -5.88 5.15
N ASP A 190 -5.68 -6.83 5.52
CA ASP A 190 -4.34 -6.51 5.98
C ASP A 190 -3.56 -5.84 4.84
N ARG A 191 -2.87 -4.75 5.17
CA ARG A 191 -1.98 -4.04 4.27
C ARG A 191 -0.59 -4.61 4.40
N VAL A 192 -0.08 -5.12 3.30
CA VAL A 192 1.20 -5.83 3.21
C VAL A 192 1.98 -5.19 2.07
N GLU A 193 3.24 -4.85 2.33
CA GLU A 193 4.23 -4.48 1.32
C GLU A 193 5.38 -5.49 1.37
N THR A 194 5.68 -6.11 0.24
CA THR A 194 6.79 -7.07 0.13
C THR A 194 7.96 -6.56 -0.69
N HIS A 195 7.84 -5.40 -1.34
CA HIS A 195 8.90 -4.85 -2.18
C HIS A 195 9.00 -3.34 -2.02
N CYS A 196 9.98 -2.89 -1.24
CA CYS A 196 10.27 -1.47 -1.06
C CYS A 196 11.72 -1.21 -0.66
N HIS A 197 12.15 0.03 -0.86
CA HIS A 197 13.54 0.44 -0.74
C HIS A 197 13.69 1.65 0.18
N CYS A 198 14.92 1.87 0.66
CA CYS A 198 15.32 3.08 1.39
C CYS A 198 16.69 3.61 0.94
N THR A 199 16.92 4.91 1.14
CA THR A 199 18.15 5.61 0.74
C THR A 199 19.41 5.10 1.43
N GLU A 200 19.26 4.42 2.56
CA GLU A 200 20.36 3.88 3.34
C GLU A 200 21.08 2.75 2.60
N PHE A 201 20.40 2.06 1.68
CA PHE A 201 20.92 0.86 1.02
C PHE A 201 20.68 0.82 -0.50
N SER A 202 19.58 1.39 -1.00
CA SER A 202 19.32 1.49 -2.45
C SER A 202 19.69 2.88 -2.98
N PRO A 203 20.69 3.02 -3.88
CA PRO A 203 21.19 4.32 -4.36
C PRO A 203 20.19 5.16 -5.15
N ASP A 204 19.18 4.53 -5.72
CA ASP A 204 18.14 5.15 -6.55
C ASP A 204 16.86 5.49 -5.77
N CYS A 205 16.79 5.08 -4.50
CA CYS A 205 15.73 5.46 -3.60
C CYS A 205 15.89 6.93 -3.16
N LYS A 206 14.76 7.62 -2.96
CA LYS A 206 14.68 9.05 -2.57
C LYS A 206 14.04 9.26 -1.19
N ARG A 207 13.80 8.17 -0.46
CA ARG A 207 13.13 8.15 0.83
C ARG A 207 13.99 7.43 1.87
N SER A 208 14.09 8.00 3.07
CA SER A 208 14.78 7.34 4.18
C SER A 208 13.98 6.16 4.74
N PHE A 209 14.65 5.24 5.42
CA PHE A 209 13.97 4.16 6.13
C PHE A 209 12.99 4.70 7.18
N SER A 210 13.35 5.80 7.84
CA SER A 210 12.47 6.46 8.82
C SER A 210 11.16 6.92 8.18
N ASP A 211 11.24 7.58 7.02
CA ASP A 211 10.05 8.04 6.29
C ASP A 211 9.20 6.87 5.77
N LEU A 212 9.84 5.75 5.35
CA LEU A 212 9.16 4.53 4.97
C LEU A 212 8.29 4.00 6.11
N ILE A 213 8.87 3.87 7.30
CA ILE A 213 8.18 3.34 8.47
C ILE A 213 7.08 4.30 8.95
N GLU A 214 7.33 5.61 8.92
CA GLU A 214 6.32 6.59 9.27
C GLU A 214 5.10 6.50 8.33
N GLU A 215 5.33 6.45 7.02
CA GLU A 215 4.26 6.27 6.03
C GLU A 215 3.52 4.95 6.23
N ALA A 216 4.25 3.86 6.51
CA ALA A 216 3.67 2.55 6.76
C ALA A 216 2.74 2.54 7.98
N GLU A 217 3.17 3.13 9.11
CA GLU A 217 2.35 3.26 10.31
C GLU A 217 1.14 4.18 10.09
N GLN A 218 1.32 5.32 9.40
CA GLN A 218 0.23 6.23 9.08
C GLN A 218 -0.82 5.60 8.15
N LYS A 219 -0.40 4.73 7.24
CA LYS A 219 -1.29 3.97 6.33
C LYS A 219 -1.70 2.61 6.91
N ASN A 220 -1.38 2.31 8.18
CA ASN A 220 -1.73 1.07 8.90
C ASN A 220 -1.34 -0.21 8.14
N PHE A 221 -0.11 -0.25 7.65
CA PHE A 221 0.50 -1.48 7.17
C PHE A 221 0.71 -2.45 8.32
N LYS A 222 0.36 -3.71 8.13
CA LYS A 222 0.66 -4.80 9.08
C LYS A 222 2.04 -5.36 8.85
N ILE A 223 2.43 -5.50 7.60
CA ILE A 223 3.73 -6.04 7.20
C ILE A 223 4.39 -5.07 6.22
N ILE A 224 5.65 -4.75 6.48
CA ILE A 224 6.58 -4.14 5.52
C ILE A 224 7.80 -5.05 5.43
N THR A 225 8.17 -5.45 4.22
CA THR A 225 9.44 -6.14 3.96
C THR A 225 10.37 -5.19 3.25
N LEU A 226 11.52 -4.90 3.86
CA LEU A 226 12.57 -4.12 3.22
C LEU A 226 13.33 -5.02 2.26
N THR A 227 13.50 -4.62 1.00
CA THR A 227 14.07 -5.46 -0.07
C THR A 227 14.99 -4.64 -0.95
N ASP A 228 15.97 -3.97 -0.33
CA ASP A 228 16.90 -3.11 -1.05
C ASP A 228 17.72 -3.88 -2.09
N HIS A 229 18.17 -3.13 -3.10
CA HIS A 229 18.91 -3.67 -4.24
C HIS A 229 20.24 -4.30 -3.83
N TYR A 230 20.48 -5.51 -4.32
CA TYR A 230 21.76 -6.21 -4.25
C TYR A 230 22.14 -6.68 -5.65
N ASP A 231 22.61 -5.74 -6.46
CA ASP A 231 23.03 -5.93 -7.85
C ASP A 231 24.56 -6.04 -7.92
N LYS A 232 25.06 -7.23 -7.57
CA LYS A 232 26.50 -7.50 -7.56
C LYS A 232 27.12 -7.26 -8.95
N ASP A 233 28.29 -6.64 -8.95
CA ASP A 233 29.05 -6.21 -10.13
C ASP A 233 28.48 -5.03 -10.92
N ILE A 234 27.34 -4.46 -10.54
CA ILE A 234 26.77 -3.33 -11.26
C ILE A 234 27.31 -2.02 -10.70
N ILE A 235 28.03 -1.27 -11.54
CA ILE A 235 28.53 0.08 -11.25
C ILE A 235 28.07 1.02 -12.35
N ALA A 236 27.31 2.06 -11.99
CA ALA A 236 26.75 3.03 -12.93
C ALA A 236 26.03 2.38 -14.14
N GLY A 237 25.21 1.36 -13.87
CA GLY A 237 24.41 0.65 -14.88
C GLY A 237 25.21 -0.30 -15.78
N LYS A 238 26.45 -0.66 -15.43
CA LYS A 238 27.29 -1.60 -16.18
C LYS A 238 27.84 -2.70 -15.30
N SER A 239 27.94 -3.91 -15.85
CA SER A 239 28.54 -5.05 -15.16
C SER A 239 30.07 -5.06 -15.25
N TYR A 240 30.73 -5.12 -14.09
CA TYR A 240 32.19 -5.23 -13.93
C TYR A 240 32.55 -6.42 -13.02
N PRO A 241 32.56 -7.65 -13.55
CA PRO A 241 32.94 -8.83 -12.78
C PRO A 241 34.33 -8.70 -12.17
N GLY A 242 34.50 -9.12 -10.92
CA GLY A 242 35.84 -9.11 -10.31
C GLY A 242 35.91 -9.43 -8.83
N THR A 243 34.79 -9.44 -8.12
CA THR A 243 34.72 -9.88 -6.72
C THR A 243 33.56 -10.86 -6.53
N LYS A 244 33.58 -11.60 -5.43
CA LYS A 244 32.54 -12.59 -5.10
C LYS A 244 31.32 -11.94 -4.46
N VAL A 245 30.16 -12.61 -4.56
CA VAL A 245 28.98 -12.29 -3.74
C VAL A 245 29.37 -12.27 -2.26
N GLY A 246 28.80 -11.32 -1.50
CA GLY A 246 29.12 -11.12 -0.08
C GLY A 246 30.45 -10.42 0.21
N ALA A 247 31.19 -9.99 -0.81
CA ALA A 247 32.31 -9.07 -0.63
C ALA A 247 31.80 -7.65 -0.29
N LEU A 248 32.65 -6.85 0.37
CA LEU A 248 32.38 -5.43 0.59
C LEU A 248 32.17 -4.70 -0.75
N PRO A 249 31.27 -3.69 -0.79
CA PRO A 249 31.00 -2.91 -2.00
C PRO A 249 32.26 -2.23 -2.52
N ARG A 250 32.44 -2.27 -3.85
CA ARG A 250 33.33 -1.33 -4.53
C ARG A 250 32.65 0.04 -4.62
N GLU A 251 33.44 1.08 -4.87
CA GLU A 251 32.92 2.43 -5.05
C GLU A 251 31.86 2.46 -6.18
N GLY A 252 30.64 2.90 -5.82
CA GLY A 252 29.52 3.01 -6.76
C GLY A 252 28.87 1.68 -7.17
N GLU A 253 29.24 0.56 -6.54
CA GLU A 253 28.60 -0.73 -6.75
C GLU A 253 27.24 -0.78 -6.04
N TRP A 254 26.22 -1.33 -6.71
CA TRP A 254 24.85 -1.41 -6.21
C TRP A 254 24.66 -2.58 -5.22
N ILE A 255 25.56 -2.67 -4.25
CA ILE A 255 25.49 -3.58 -3.11
C ILE A 255 25.89 -2.84 -1.83
N PHE A 256 25.65 -3.47 -0.70
CA PHE A 256 26.07 -3.02 0.62
C PHE A 256 26.62 -4.19 1.44
N ASP A 257 27.18 -3.93 2.62
CA ASP A 257 27.53 -5.00 3.55
C ASP A 257 26.26 -5.67 4.08
N LEU A 258 26.10 -6.97 3.79
CA LEU A 258 24.91 -7.74 4.20
C LEU A 258 24.77 -7.86 5.72
N GLY A 259 25.89 -7.90 6.45
CA GLY A 259 25.89 -7.94 7.91
C GLY A 259 25.38 -6.61 8.49
N GLU A 260 25.90 -5.49 8.00
CA GLU A 260 25.45 -4.16 8.42
C GLU A 260 23.96 -3.93 8.09
N TYR A 261 23.50 -4.40 6.92
CA TYR A 261 22.09 -4.35 6.54
C TYR A 261 21.18 -5.12 7.49
N VAL A 262 21.55 -6.36 7.81
CA VAL A 262 20.79 -7.22 8.72
C VAL A 262 20.78 -6.65 10.14
N ASP A 263 21.93 -6.18 10.63
CA ASP A 263 22.05 -5.55 11.95
C ASP A 263 21.20 -4.27 12.05
N PHE A 264 21.20 -3.46 10.99
CA PHE A 264 20.32 -2.30 10.88
C PHE A 264 18.86 -2.70 11.01
N CYS A 265 18.40 -3.67 10.21
CA CYS A 265 17.00 -4.10 10.22
C CYS A 265 16.59 -4.68 11.58
N PHE A 266 17.46 -5.45 12.25
CA PHE A 266 17.18 -5.96 13.60
C PHE A 266 17.02 -4.83 14.62
N LYS A 267 17.88 -3.81 14.55
CA LYS A 267 17.77 -2.64 15.43
C LYS A 267 16.48 -1.88 15.20
N GLU A 268 16.08 -1.65 13.96
CA GLU A 268 14.83 -0.94 13.65
C GLU A 268 13.59 -1.77 14.02
N ARG A 269 13.61 -3.08 13.78
CA ARG A 269 12.57 -4.01 14.27
C ARG A 269 12.43 -3.94 15.80
N ALA A 270 13.53 -3.88 16.55
CA ALA A 270 13.50 -3.73 18.00
C ALA A 270 12.89 -2.40 18.45
N LYS A 271 13.12 -1.29 17.72
CA LYS A 271 12.46 0.00 18.00
C LYS A 271 10.96 -0.07 17.76
N LEU A 272 10.51 -0.70 16.67
CA LEU A 272 9.08 -0.90 16.39
C LEU A 272 8.41 -1.70 17.51
N ALA A 273 9.04 -2.79 17.96
CA ALA A 273 8.56 -3.59 19.07
C ALA A 273 8.51 -2.80 20.39
N ALA A 274 9.55 -2.00 20.70
CA ALA A 274 9.60 -1.21 21.93
C ALA A 274 8.50 -0.14 22.03
N LYS A 275 8.00 0.36 20.89
CA LYS A 275 6.85 1.28 20.85
C LYS A 275 5.49 0.59 20.66
N ASN A 276 5.44 -0.74 20.70
CA ASN A 276 4.25 -1.55 20.42
C ASN A 276 3.60 -1.19 19.07
N SER A 277 4.42 -1.06 18.01
CA SER A 277 3.91 -0.82 16.67
C SER A 277 3.07 -1.99 16.18
N ASP A 278 1.99 -1.66 15.49
CA ASP A 278 1.15 -2.61 14.75
C ASP A 278 1.80 -3.04 13.42
N THR A 279 2.83 -2.32 12.97
CA THR A 279 3.60 -2.61 11.76
C THR A 279 4.78 -3.51 12.10
N GLU A 280 4.87 -4.67 11.46
CA GLU A 280 6.01 -5.57 11.56
C GLU A 280 6.98 -5.35 10.39
N LEU A 281 8.26 -5.17 10.72
CA LEU A 281 9.35 -5.08 9.75
C LEU A 281 9.96 -6.47 9.48
N LEU A 282 9.93 -6.89 8.23
CA LEU A 282 10.57 -8.11 7.72
C LEU A 282 11.85 -7.75 6.95
N ILE A 283 12.85 -8.64 7.01
CA ILE A 283 14.17 -8.42 6.41
C ILE A 283 14.22 -9.18 5.09
N GLY A 284 14.21 -8.50 3.96
CA GLY A 284 14.36 -9.14 2.67
C GLY A 284 15.53 -8.60 1.87
N LEU A 285 15.65 -9.05 0.63
CA LEU A 285 16.68 -8.61 -0.30
C LEU A 285 16.16 -8.77 -1.73
N GLU A 286 16.39 -7.77 -2.58
CA GLU A 286 16.19 -7.94 -4.02
C GLU A 286 17.54 -8.19 -4.69
N VAL A 287 17.73 -9.40 -5.24
CA VAL A 287 18.98 -9.78 -5.89
C VAL A 287 18.89 -9.60 -7.40
N GLY A 288 19.85 -8.85 -7.94
CA GLY A 288 20.10 -8.79 -9.37
C GLY A 288 20.79 -10.05 -9.85
N TYR A 289 20.13 -10.81 -10.72
CA TYR A 289 20.69 -12.03 -11.28
C TYR A 289 21.65 -11.73 -12.44
N GLN A 290 22.81 -12.39 -12.40
CA GLN A 290 23.65 -12.71 -13.56
C GLN A 290 24.05 -14.18 -13.43
N ASP A 291 24.14 -14.88 -14.55
CA ASP A 291 24.44 -16.32 -14.61
C ASP A 291 25.67 -16.74 -13.78
N TYR A 292 26.75 -15.99 -13.90
CA TYR A 292 28.02 -16.26 -13.23
C TYR A 292 28.00 -15.97 -11.71
N LEU A 293 26.96 -15.31 -11.20
CA LEU A 293 26.79 -14.98 -9.78
C LEU A 293 25.93 -15.99 -9.01
N ALA A 294 25.15 -16.83 -9.71
CA ALA A 294 24.17 -17.73 -9.11
C ALA A 294 24.76 -18.57 -7.95
N ASN A 295 25.90 -19.23 -8.19
CA ASN A 295 26.58 -20.04 -7.18
C ASN A 295 27.02 -19.22 -5.95
N GLY A 296 27.44 -17.98 -6.16
CA GLY A 296 27.81 -17.08 -5.05
C GLY A 296 26.62 -16.76 -4.16
N TYR A 297 25.45 -16.50 -4.75
CA TYR A 297 24.22 -16.29 -3.98
C TYR A 297 23.80 -17.53 -3.20
N ILE A 298 23.88 -18.73 -3.80
CA ILE A 298 23.57 -20.01 -3.15
C ILE A 298 24.44 -20.22 -1.89
N GLU A 299 25.71 -19.83 -1.93
CA GLU A 299 26.62 -19.97 -0.79
C GLU A 299 26.40 -18.91 0.29
N VAL A 300 26.05 -17.68 -0.10
CA VAL A 300 26.05 -16.52 0.80
C VAL A 300 24.70 -16.27 1.46
N LEU A 301 23.61 -16.29 0.70
CA LEU A 301 22.28 -15.89 1.21
C LEU A 301 21.82 -16.73 2.43
N PRO A 302 22.04 -18.07 2.50
CA PRO A 302 21.63 -18.87 3.66
C PRO A 302 22.32 -18.52 4.98
N GLN A 303 23.40 -17.72 4.94
CA GLN A 303 24.12 -17.29 6.14
C GLN A 303 23.40 -16.16 6.89
N TYR A 304 22.39 -15.55 6.26
CA TYR A 304 21.65 -14.42 6.79
C TYR A 304 20.18 -14.78 7.02
N PRO A 305 19.53 -14.22 8.05
CA PRO A 305 18.16 -14.58 8.45
C PRO A 305 17.10 -13.83 7.63
N PHE A 306 17.20 -13.87 6.30
CA PHE A 306 16.24 -13.22 5.42
C PHE A 306 14.84 -13.87 5.56
N ASP A 307 13.83 -13.02 5.64
CA ASP A 307 12.43 -13.36 5.57
C ASP A 307 12.00 -13.60 4.12
N LEU A 308 12.53 -12.84 3.15
CA LEU A 308 12.19 -12.87 1.73
C LEU A 308 13.41 -12.59 0.84
N ILE A 309 13.62 -13.39 -0.21
CA ILE A 309 14.53 -13.06 -1.32
C ILE A 309 13.73 -12.90 -2.61
N ILE A 310 13.88 -11.75 -3.25
CA ILE A 310 13.33 -11.46 -4.58
C ILE A 310 14.41 -11.68 -5.63
N GLY A 311 14.15 -12.52 -6.62
CA GLY A 311 15.01 -12.68 -7.78
C GLY A 311 14.56 -11.77 -8.93
N SER A 312 15.45 -10.90 -9.40
CA SER A 312 15.15 -9.88 -10.41
C SER A 312 16.16 -9.84 -11.55
N ILE A 313 15.70 -9.40 -12.74
CA ILE A 313 16.55 -9.12 -13.90
C ILE A 313 16.56 -7.61 -14.15
N HIS A 314 17.65 -6.94 -13.76
CA HIS A 314 17.88 -5.51 -13.99
C HIS A 314 18.82 -5.21 -15.17
N THR A 315 19.73 -6.15 -15.46
CA THR A 315 20.71 -5.97 -16.53
C THR A 315 20.66 -7.12 -17.52
N MET A 316 20.83 -6.79 -18.81
CA MET A 316 20.93 -7.74 -19.91
C MET A 316 22.08 -7.33 -20.82
N TYR A 317 22.82 -8.30 -21.36
CA TYR A 317 24.01 -8.02 -22.16
C TYR A 317 25.04 -7.12 -21.46
N ARG A 318 25.10 -7.19 -20.12
CA ARG A 318 25.95 -6.36 -19.21
C ARG A 318 25.55 -4.89 -19.09
N ASP A 319 24.45 -4.51 -19.71
CA ASP A 319 23.88 -3.18 -19.64
C ASP A 319 22.62 -3.21 -18.78
N ASP A 320 22.53 -2.29 -17.83
CA ASP A 320 21.26 -1.93 -17.21
C ASP A 320 20.40 -1.27 -18.29
N PHE A 321 19.27 -1.89 -18.64
CA PHE A 321 18.43 -1.38 -19.72
C PHE A 321 17.51 -0.22 -19.31
N ALA A 322 17.47 0.17 -18.03
CA ALA A 322 16.95 1.47 -17.58
C ALA A 322 17.91 2.62 -17.91
N VAL A 323 19.21 2.34 -18.03
CA VAL A 323 20.27 3.33 -18.31
C VAL A 323 20.73 3.28 -19.77
N TYR A 324 20.94 2.07 -20.30
CA TYR A 324 21.54 1.78 -21.61
C TYR A 324 20.68 0.78 -22.42
N GLY A 325 19.35 0.96 -22.43
CA GLY A 325 18.40 0.01 -23.03
C GLY A 325 18.47 -0.20 -24.55
N ASP A 326 19.25 0.63 -25.25
CA ASP A 326 19.45 0.56 -26.70
C ASP A 326 19.84 -0.84 -27.20
N SER A 327 20.67 -1.58 -26.45
CA SER A 327 21.18 -2.90 -26.86
C SER A 327 20.07 -3.96 -26.90
N LEU A 328 19.14 -3.93 -25.93
CA LEU A 328 18.02 -4.87 -25.84
C LEU A 328 16.87 -4.51 -26.79
N TYR A 329 16.54 -3.23 -26.95
CA TYR A 329 15.32 -2.84 -27.70
C TYR A 329 15.55 -2.72 -29.22
N LYS A 330 16.79 -2.55 -29.71
CA LYS A 330 17.12 -2.45 -31.14
C LYS A 330 16.72 -3.67 -31.97
N GLN A 331 16.54 -4.82 -31.34
CA GLN A 331 16.10 -6.05 -31.99
C GLN A 331 14.58 -6.16 -32.17
N GLY A 332 13.81 -5.16 -31.74
CA GLY A 332 12.35 -5.10 -31.83
C GLY A 332 11.63 -5.71 -30.63
N LYS A 333 10.40 -5.25 -30.39
CA LYS A 333 9.58 -5.55 -29.19
C LYS A 333 9.47 -7.05 -28.89
N GLN A 334 9.01 -7.84 -29.86
CA GLN A 334 8.81 -9.27 -29.69
C GLN A 334 10.08 -9.97 -29.18
N LYS A 335 11.19 -9.75 -29.88
CA LYS A 335 12.46 -10.41 -29.54
C LYS A 335 13.04 -9.89 -28.22
N ALA A 336 12.94 -8.60 -27.94
CA ALA A 336 13.37 -8.02 -26.67
C ALA A 336 12.65 -8.66 -25.48
N TYR A 337 11.34 -8.82 -25.56
CA TYR A 337 10.54 -9.39 -24.48
C TYR A 337 10.71 -10.92 -24.39
N ASP A 338 10.87 -11.62 -25.51
CA ASP A 338 11.23 -13.05 -25.51
C ASP A 338 12.57 -13.31 -24.81
N GLU A 339 13.60 -12.50 -25.09
CA GLU A 339 14.91 -12.63 -24.44
C GLU A 339 14.84 -12.31 -22.94
N TYR A 340 14.01 -11.33 -22.55
CA TYR A 340 13.80 -11.03 -21.13
C TYR A 340 13.10 -12.18 -20.39
N LEU A 341 12.03 -12.75 -20.97
CA LEU A 341 11.34 -13.91 -20.39
C LEU A 341 12.27 -15.13 -20.30
N LYS A 342 13.14 -15.35 -21.29
CA LYS A 342 14.18 -16.40 -21.22
C LYS A 342 15.16 -16.15 -20.09
N ALA A 343 15.56 -14.91 -19.84
CA ALA A 343 16.44 -14.58 -18.72
C ALA A 343 15.77 -14.87 -17.36
N LEU A 344 14.47 -14.58 -17.20
CA LEU A 344 13.71 -14.95 -16.01
C LEU A 344 13.63 -16.48 -15.83
N ILE A 345 13.43 -17.22 -16.93
CA ILE A 345 13.43 -18.68 -16.93
C ILE A 345 14.81 -19.21 -16.51
N GLU A 346 15.87 -18.73 -17.14
CA GLU A 346 17.26 -19.12 -16.84
C GLU A 346 17.61 -18.86 -15.37
N MET A 347 17.27 -17.68 -14.84
CA MET A 347 17.44 -17.36 -13.42
C MET A 347 16.72 -18.37 -12.52
N THR A 348 15.48 -18.73 -12.86
CA THR A 348 14.67 -19.68 -12.10
C THR A 348 15.23 -21.11 -12.17
N GLU A 349 15.89 -21.47 -13.28
CA GLU A 349 16.57 -22.76 -13.48
C GLU A 349 17.96 -22.82 -12.84
N SER A 350 18.64 -21.68 -12.69
CA SER A 350 20.04 -21.57 -12.25
C SER A 350 20.35 -22.17 -10.87
N GLY A 351 19.32 -22.38 -10.05
CA GLY A 351 19.46 -22.80 -8.65
C GLY A 351 19.61 -21.66 -7.66
N LEU A 352 19.53 -20.39 -8.10
CA LEU A 352 19.38 -19.24 -7.22
C LEU A 352 18.25 -19.51 -6.20
N ASP A 353 18.58 -19.39 -4.91
CA ASP A 353 17.65 -19.65 -3.81
C ASP A 353 16.84 -18.39 -3.49
N PHE A 354 15.74 -18.17 -4.22
CA PHE A 354 14.83 -17.04 -4.04
C PHE A 354 13.37 -17.49 -3.89
N ASP A 355 12.56 -16.67 -3.21
CA ASP A 355 11.17 -17.03 -2.86
C ASP A 355 10.13 -16.38 -3.77
N MET A 356 10.49 -15.25 -4.40
CA MET A 356 9.59 -14.47 -5.23
C MET A 356 10.27 -13.99 -6.51
N LEU A 357 9.63 -14.24 -7.65
CA LEU A 357 10.03 -13.66 -8.94
C LEU A 357 9.64 -12.18 -8.95
N GLY A 358 10.63 -11.28 -8.97
CA GLY A 358 10.43 -9.85 -9.08
C GLY A 358 9.84 -9.44 -10.43
N HIS A 359 9.21 -8.26 -10.45
CA HIS A 359 8.65 -7.53 -11.59
C HIS A 359 8.94 -8.10 -12.99
N PHE A 360 8.25 -9.17 -13.38
CA PHE A 360 8.42 -9.81 -14.70
C PHE A 360 8.09 -8.90 -15.89
N ASP A 361 7.49 -7.74 -15.63
CA ASP A 361 7.18 -6.72 -16.64
C ASP A 361 8.17 -5.56 -16.65
N TYR A 362 9.27 -5.60 -15.89
CA TYR A 362 10.23 -4.49 -15.78
C TYR A 362 10.83 -4.06 -17.13
N VAL A 363 11.03 -5.00 -18.06
CA VAL A 363 11.47 -4.71 -19.44
C VAL A 363 10.56 -3.76 -20.22
N ILE A 364 9.30 -3.59 -19.83
CA ILE A 364 8.40 -2.66 -20.52
C ILE A 364 8.62 -1.20 -20.09
N ARG A 365 9.13 -0.97 -18.87
CA ARG A 365 9.27 0.35 -18.23
C ARG A 365 10.11 1.35 -19.03
N TYR A 366 11.04 0.87 -19.85
CA TYR A 366 12.06 1.68 -20.55
C TYR A 366 12.10 1.45 -22.07
N SER A 367 11.13 0.71 -22.61
CA SER A 367 11.24 0.16 -23.96
C SER A 367 11.07 1.16 -25.11
N GLY A 368 10.38 2.27 -24.87
CA GLY A 368 10.14 3.31 -25.87
C GLY A 368 9.25 2.89 -27.06
N PHE A 369 8.64 1.71 -27.03
CA PHE A 369 7.67 1.27 -28.05
C PHE A 369 6.34 2.02 -27.90
N GLU A 370 5.65 2.25 -29.03
CA GLU A 370 4.33 2.93 -29.05
C GLU A 370 3.29 2.22 -28.17
N ASP A 371 3.25 0.89 -28.26
CA ASP A 371 2.59 0.02 -27.29
C ASP A 371 3.67 -0.78 -26.54
N PRO A 372 4.03 -0.40 -25.31
CA PRO A 372 5.04 -1.12 -24.54
C PRO A 372 4.46 -2.33 -23.80
N LYS A 373 3.15 -2.57 -23.80
CA LYS A 373 2.61 -3.70 -23.02
C LYS A 373 3.12 -5.05 -23.52
N MET A 374 3.46 -5.91 -22.57
CA MET A 374 3.69 -7.33 -22.82
C MET A 374 2.35 -8.07 -22.69
N TYR A 375 1.99 -8.85 -23.70
CA TYR A 375 0.76 -9.62 -23.72
C TYR A 375 1.05 -11.11 -23.65
N TYR A 376 0.22 -11.85 -22.92
CA TYR A 376 0.33 -13.31 -22.83
C TYR A 376 0.30 -13.94 -24.23
N ARG A 377 -0.60 -13.47 -25.09
CA ARG A 377 -0.85 -14.05 -26.41
C ARG A 377 0.38 -14.08 -27.33
N ASP A 378 1.31 -13.15 -27.12
CA ASP A 378 2.50 -12.97 -27.96
C ASP A 378 3.69 -13.81 -27.44
N HIS A 379 3.61 -14.32 -26.20
CA HIS A 379 4.70 -15.03 -25.51
C HIS A 379 4.25 -16.32 -24.79
N LYS A 380 3.20 -16.98 -25.30
CA LYS A 380 2.48 -18.07 -24.61
C LYS A 380 3.39 -19.19 -24.11
N GLU A 381 4.28 -19.68 -24.96
CA GLU A 381 5.14 -20.82 -24.64
C GLU A 381 6.12 -20.49 -23.51
N LEU A 382 6.69 -19.27 -23.52
CA LEU A 382 7.61 -18.82 -22.49
C LEU A 382 6.89 -18.59 -21.15
N PHE A 383 5.73 -17.94 -21.16
CA PHE A 383 4.93 -17.76 -19.94
C PHE A 383 4.46 -19.09 -19.36
N ASP A 384 3.93 -20.00 -20.19
CA ASP A 384 3.49 -21.31 -19.74
C ASP A 384 4.64 -22.11 -19.11
N TYR A 385 5.85 -22.02 -19.68
CA TYR A 385 7.04 -22.67 -19.14
C TYR A 385 7.44 -22.04 -17.81
N LEU A 386 7.61 -20.72 -17.76
CA LEU A 386 7.97 -19.97 -16.56
C LEU A 386 6.98 -20.25 -15.43
N PHE A 387 5.66 -20.19 -15.68
CA PHE A 387 4.66 -20.44 -14.66
C PHE A 387 4.69 -21.85 -14.10
N LYS A 388 4.84 -22.88 -14.94
CA LYS A 388 4.99 -24.26 -14.47
C LYS A 388 6.23 -24.40 -13.59
N LEU A 389 7.33 -23.76 -13.99
CA LEU A 389 8.58 -23.76 -13.25
C LEU A 389 8.43 -23.07 -11.88
N LEU A 390 7.81 -21.89 -11.82
CA LEU A 390 7.52 -21.20 -10.56
C LEU A 390 6.63 -22.04 -9.64
N ILE A 391 5.58 -22.66 -10.19
CA ILE A 391 4.65 -23.51 -9.42
C ILE A 391 5.36 -24.75 -8.87
N GLU A 392 6.16 -25.43 -9.70
CA GLU A 392 6.92 -26.62 -9.31
C GLU A 392 7.92 -26.33 -8.20
N LYS A 393 8.62 -25.19 -8.30
CA LYS A 393 9.61 -24.75 -7.31
C LYS A 393 9.00 -24.08 -6.08
N GLY A 394 7.70 -23.78 -6.11
CA GLY A 394 7.04 -23.05 -5.02
C GLY A 394 7.53 -21.60 -4.91
N ILE A 395 7.80 -20.94 -6.03
CA ILE A 395 8.22 -19.53 -6.10
C ILE A 395 6.98 -18.66 -6.33
N CYS A 396 6.87 -17.58 -5.57
CA CYS A 396 5.77 -16.62 -5.65
C CYS A 396 5.91 -15.74 -6.89
N LEU A 397 4.80 -15.44 -7.54
CA LEU A 397 4.75 -14.45 -8.60
C LEU A 397 4.48 -13.07 -7.99
N GLU A 398 5.39 -12.12 -8.18
CA GLU A 398 5.13 -10.74 -7.80
C GLU A 398 4.06 -10.09 -8.70
N VAL A 399 3.16 -9.35 -8.07
CA VAL A 399 2.19 -8.46 -8.71
C VAL A 399 2.61 -7.03 -8.37
N ASN A 400 3.49 -6.50 -9.20
CA ASN A 400 4.13 -5.22 -8.98
C ASN A 400 3.32 -4.07 -9.63
N THR A 401 2.92 -3.05 -8.88
CA THR A 401 2.16 -1.92 -9.43
C THR A 401 3.01 -0.77 -9.97
N ARG A 402 4.34 -0.84 -9.78
CA ARG A 402 5.29 0.23 -10.15
C ARG A 402 5.29 0.56 -11.62
N THR A 403 5.24 -0.46 -12.48
CA THR A 403 5.30 -0.29 -13.93
C THR A 403 4.16 0.62 -14.41
N ARG A 404 2.93 0.36 -13.96
CA ARG A 404 1.76 1.20 -14.24
C ARG A 404 1.81 2.54 -13.49
N TYR A 405 2.21 2.55 -12.22
CA TYR A 405 2.30 3.79 -11.44
C TYR A 405 3.28 4.79 -12.08
N ARG A 406 4.49 4.33 -12.43
CA ARG A 406 5.51 5.14 -13.10
C ARG A 406 4.98 5.74 -14.40
N GLN A 407 4.25 4.94 -15.19
CA GLN A 407 3.64 5.41 -16.43
C GLN A 407 2.68 6.58 -16.19
N ILE A 408 1.77 6.45 -15.22
CA ILE A 408 0.80 7.49 -14.88
C ILE A 408 1.51 8.78 -14.48
N ILE A 409 2.54 8.67 -13.65
CA ILE A 409 3.24 9.84 -13.10
C ILE A 409 4.21 10.46 -14.12
N SER A 410 4.85 9.67 -14.98
CA SER A 410 5.88 10.16 -15.92
C SER A 410 5.28 10.64 -17.24
N ASP A 411 4.35 9.88 -17.81
CA ASP A 411 3.83 10.10 -19.16
C ASP A 411 2.45 10.75 -19.15
N GLY A 412 1.78 10.79 -18.00
CA GLY A 412 0.40 11.26 -17.88
C GLY A 412 -0.62 10.34 -18.55
N VAL A 413 -0.23 9.10 -18.86
CA VAL A 413 -1.06 8.09 -19.52
C VAL A 413 -1.24 6.90 -18.58
N ASP A 414 -2.43 6.30 -18.59
CA ASP A 414 -2.70 5.02 -17.93
C ASP A 414 -3.06 3.99 -19.00
N TRP A 415 -2.12 3.08 -19.33
CA TRP A 415 -2.42 1.98 -20.26
C TRP A 415 -3.21 0.87 -19.55
N GLY A 416 -3.43 0.98 -18.23
CA GLY A 416 -4.04 -0.04 -17.40
C GLY A 416 -3.03 -1.05 -16.88
N MET A 417 -3.51 -2.01 -16.07
CA MET A 417 -2.69 -3.09 -15.51
C MET A 417 -2.01 -3.92 -16.61
N THR A 418 -0.92 -4.60 -16.22
CA THR A 418 -0.32 -5.72 -16.94
C THR A 418 -1.41 -6.69 -17.42
N ASP A 419 -1.20 -7.27 -18.60
CA ASP A 419 -2.22 -8.04 -19.31
C ASP A 419 -2.90 -9.08 -18.38
N PRO A 420 -4.21 -8.95 -18.09
CA PRO A 420 -4.92 -9.88 -17.21
C PRO A 420 -4.85 -11.34 -17.65
N GLU A 421 -4.65 -11.62 -18.94
CA GLU A 421 -4.48 -12.99 -19.45
C GLU A 421 -3.23 -13.67 -18.87
N ILE A 422 -2.19 -12.91 -18.54
CA ILE A 422 -0.96 -13.43 -17.91
C ILE A 422 -1.30 -14.04 -16.54
N PHE A 423 -2.03 -13.28 -15.70
CA PHE A 423 -2.46 -13.75 -14.38
C PHE A 423 -3.53 -14.84 -14.45
N GLN A 424 -4.46 -14.73 -15.41
CA GLN A 424 -5.46 -15.78 -15.66
C GLN A 424 -4.75 -17.09 -16.01
N ARG A 425 -3.73 -17.05 -16.88
CA ARG A 425 -3.01 -18.24 -17.28
C ARG A 425 -2.23 -18.85 -16.12
N TYR A 426 -1.53 -18.04 -15.32
CA TYR A 426 -0.86 -18.52 -14.10
C TYR A 426 -1.86 -19.24 -13.18
N TYR A 427 -3.06 -18.67 -12.99
CA TYR A 427 -4.14 -19.29 -12.22
C TYR A 427 -4.62 -20.61 -12.82
N ASP A 428 -4.86 -20.67 -14.13
CA ASP A 428 -5.33 -21.86 -14.85
C ASP A 428 -4.34 -23.02 -14.77
N LEU A 429 -3.03 -22.72 -14.75
CA LEU A 429 -1.96 -23.70 -14.57
C LEU A 429 -1.79 -24.20 -13.13
N GLY A 430 -2.60 -23.69 -12.19
CA GLY A 430 -2.58 -24.09 -10.78
C GLY A 430 -1.84 -23.11 -9.85
N GLY A 431 -1.31 -22.00 -10.40
CA GLY A 431 -0.64 -20.96 -9.63
C GLY A 431 -1.59 -20.25 -8.67
N ARG A 432 -1.19 -20.12 -7.41
CA ARG A 432 -1.98 -19.47 -6.36
C ARG A 432 -1.18 -18.47 -5.54
N MET A 433 0.14 -18.52 -5.61
CA MET A 433 1.02 -17.74 -4.75
C MET A 433 1.38 -16.44 -5.47
N ILE A 434 0.66 -15.38 -5.10
CA ILE A 434 0.90 -14.02 -5.55
C ILE A 434 1.25 -13.12 -4.36
N SER A 435 2.14 -12.16 -4.57
CA SER A 435 2.44 -11.11 -3.60
C SER A 435 2.22 -9.75 -4.23
N PHE A 436 1.69 -8.80 -3.46
CA PHE A 436 1.46 -7.45 -3.94
C PHE A 436 2.63 -6.56 -3.53
N ALA A 437 3.14 -5.79 -4.49
CA ALA A 437 4.33 -4.98 -4.36
C ALA A 437 4.14 -3.62 -5.01
N THR A 438 4.69 -2.57 -4.40
CA THR A 438 4.70 -1.23 -5.00
C THR A 438 6.04 -0.81 -5.55
N ASP A 439 7.13 -1.50 -5.17
CA ASP A 439 8.49 -1.12 -5.58
C ASP A 439 8.76 0.35 -5.20
N ALA A 440 8.36 0.69 -3.96
CA ALA A 440 8.31 2.08 -3.50
C ALA A 440 9.73 2.61 -3.24
N HIS A 441 10.06 3.70 -3.94
CA HIS A 441 11.33 4.41 -3.92
C HIS A 441 11.20 5.86 -3.42
N SER A 442 9.98 6.34 -3.20
CA SER A 442 9.69 7.71 -2.74
C SER A 442 8.52 7.72 -1.77
N THR A 443 8.46 8.76 -0.93
CA THR A 443 7.36 8.95 0.01
C THR A 443 6.04 9.13 -0.73
N GLY A 444 5.00 8.46 -0.25
CA GLY A 444 3.65 8.51 -0.80
C GLY A 444 3.30 7.36 -1.74
N GLU A 445 4.29 6.57 -2.18
CA GLU A 445 4.11 5.50 -3.16
C GLU A 445 3.51 4.22 -2.57
N LEU A 446 3.54 4.05 -1.24
CA LEU A 446 3.00 2.83 -0.61
C LEU A 446 1.50 2.68 -0.88
N HIS A 447 1.13 1.44 -1.21
CA HIS A 447 -0.22 0.98 -1.55
C HIS A 447 -0.84 1.59 -2.83
N CYS A 448 -0.06 2.32 -3.65
CA CYS A 448 -0.54 2.87 -4.91
C CYS A 448 -1.03 1.76 -5.86
N LEU A 449 -2.23 1.94 -6.41
CA LEU A 449 -2.90 1.03 -7.36
C LEU A 449 -3.16 -0.41 -6.84
N ILE A 450 -2.86 -0.72 -5.57
CA ILE A 450 -3.06 -2.07 -4.99
C ILE A 450 -4.55 -2.45 -4.99
N SER A 451 -5.43 -1.53 -4.59
CA SER A 451 -6.87 -1.85 -4.41
C SER A 451 -7.57 -2.27 -5.70
N GLU A 452 -7.27 -1.60 -6.81
CA GLU A 452 -7.81 -1.98 -8.12
C GLU A 452 -7.16 -3.25 -8.67
N THR A 453 -5.87 -3.46 -8.39
CA THR A 453 -5.13 -4.67 -8.78
C THR A 453 -5.69 -5.90 -8.07
N VAL A 454 -5.89 -5.82 -6.74
CA VAL A 454 -6.54 -6.87 -5.95
C VAL A 454 -7.92 -7.19 -6.52
N ARG A 455 -8.71 -6.18 -6.87
CA ARG A 455 -10.04 -6.37 -7.45
C ARG A 455 -9.99 -7.11 -8.79
N ALA A 456 -9.05 -6.76 -9.66
CA ALA A 456 -8.86 -7.43 -10.94
C ALA A 456 -8.49 -8.92 -10.73
N LEU A 457 -7.58 -9.20 -9.80
CA LEU A 457 -7.16 -10.58 -9.51
C LEU A 457 -8.23 -11.40 -8.77
N LYS A 458 -9.08 -10.78 -7.94
CA LYS A 458 -10.24 -11.46 -7.34
C LYS A 458 -11.24 -11.94 -8.40
N LYS A 459 -11.42 -11.20 -9.51
CA LYS A 459 -12.29 -11.60 -10.62
C LYS A 459 -11.77 -12.85 -11.34
N ILE A 460 -10.45 -13.05 -11.37
CA ILE A 460 -9.79 -14.26 -11.90
C ILE A 460 -9.99 -15.46 -10.96
N GLY A 461 -10.06 -15.21 -9.65
CA GLY A 461 -10.31 -16.23 -8.63
C GLY A 461 -9.26 -16.32 -7.54
N PHE A 462 -8.31 -15.38 -7.48
CA PHE A 462 -7.38 -15.26 -6.36
C PHE A 462 -8.14 -14.85 -5.09
N LYS A 463 -7.85 -15.53 -3.98
CA LYS A 463 -8.51 -15.31 -2.68
C LYS A 463 -7.53 -14.90 -1.58
N LYS A 464 -6.24 -15.06 -1.82
CA LYS A 464 -5.18 -14.83 -0.84
C LYS A 464 -4.01 -14.12 -1.49
N GLY A 465 -3.39 -13.20 -0.74
CA GLY A 465 -2.05 -12.71 -1.00
C GLY A 465 -1.03 -13.48 -0.15
N THR A 466 0.25 -13.26 -0.43
CA THR A 466 1.37 -13.96 0.22
C THR A 466 2.40 -12.94 0.68
N TYR A 467 2.96 -13.13 1.87
CA TYR A 467 4.24 -12.56 2.28
C TYR A 467 5.09 -13.68 2.88
N PHE A 468 6.33 -13.39 3.29
CA PHE A 468 7.23 -14.44 3.77
C PHE A 468 7.79 -14.12 5.14
N LYS A 469 7.93 -15.14 5.99
CA LYS A 469 8.69 -15.07 7.24
C LYS A 469 9.66 -16.24 7.27
N GLN A 470 10.93 -15.97 7.53
CA GLN A 470 11.97 -17.00 7.51
C GLN A 470 11.92 -17.86 6.23
N ARG A 471 11.80 -17.22 5.05
CA ARG A 471 11.69 -17.87 3.74
C ARG A 471 10.45 -18.77 3.57
N LYS A 472 9.46 -18.70 4.47
CA LYS A 472 8.22 -19.50 4.40
C LYS A 472 7.03 -18.61 4.06
N PRO A 473 6.17 -19.03 3.11
CA PRO A 473 5.01 -18.25 2.73
C PRO A 473 3.98 -18.20 3.86
N VAL A 474 3.42 -17.02 4.07
CA VAL A 474 2.30 -16.72 4.95
C VAL A 474 1.20 -16.07 4.13
N PHE A 475 0.00 -16.61 4.22
CA PHE A 475 -1.13 -16.18 3.40
C PHE A 475 -2.11 -15.30 4.17
N TYR A 476 -2.62 -14.26 3.52
CA TYR A 476 -3.66 -13.37 4.06
C TYR A 476 -4.84 -13.25 3.09
N ASP A 477 -6.04 -13.01 3.60
CA ASP A 477 -7.27 -12.99 2.80
C ASP A 477 -7.37 -11.72 1.94
N LEU A 478 -7.74 -11.87 0.67
CA LEU A 478 -8.17 -10.77 -0.21
C LEU A 478 -9.69 -10.60 -0.06
N LEU A 479 -10.10 -9.82 0.94
CA LEU A 479 -11.49 -9.63 1.34
C LEU A 479 -12.36 -9.05 0.23
#